data_AF-A0A3S5A3Z0-F1
#
_entry.id   AF-A0A3S5A3Z0-F1
#
_cell.length_a   1.000
_cell.length_b   1.000
_cell.length_c   1.000
_cell.angle_alpha   90.00
_cell.angle_beta   90.00
_cell.angle_gamma   90.00
#
_symmetry.space_group_name_H-M   'P 1'
#
loop_
_entity.id
_entity.type
_entity.pdbx_description
1 polymer ?
#
loop_
_entity_poly.entity_id
_entity_poly.type
_entity_poly.pdbx_seq_one_letter_code
_entity_poly.pdbx_strand_id
1 'polypeptide(L)'
;MWLTCLVVKLRIQGTPLFPGEDEGDQLACIIELLGMPPQRLLDQCKRTRQFFSSTHGYPRYCTTTDSEGRAVLRPGKSKRGKLRGLPGSRSLQQALNGCEDVAF
;
A
#
# COMPACT_ATOMS: atom_id res chain seq x y z
N MET A 1 -2.83 13.75 20.18
CA MET A 1 -1.35 13.70 20.10
C MET A 1 -0.83 12.27 20.26
N TRP A 2 -1.27 11.34 19.40
CA TRP A 2 -0.83 9.92 19.43
C TRP A 2 -0.26 9.47 18.07
N LEU A 3 -0.75 10.05 16.97
CA LEU A 3 -0.22 9.85 15.62
C LEU A 3 1.12 10.54 15.37
N THR A 4 1.37 11.70 15.99
CA THR A 4 2.61 12.46 15.78
C THR A 4 3.83 11.78 16.39
N CYS A 5 3.67 11.09 17.52
CA CYS A 5 4.77 10.37 18.18
C CYS A 5 5.18 9.10 17.41
N LEU A 6 4.23 8.36 16.82
CA LEU A 6 4.53 7.17 16.02
C LEU A 6 5.25 7.53 14.71
N VAL A 7 4.84 8.64 14.08
CA VAL A 7 5.49 9.19 12.87
C VAL A 7 6.91 9.69 13.19
N VAL A 8 7.13 10.32 14.35
CA VAL A 8 8.44 10.79 14.77
C VAL A 8 9.37 9.64 15.17
N LYS A 9 8.88 8.61 15.87
CA LYS A 9 9.69 7.43 16.23
C LYS A 9 10.17 6.65 15.00
N LEU A 10 9.33 6.51 13.96
CA LEU A 10 9.75 5.91 12.69
C LEU A 10 10.72 6.78 11.89
N ARG A 11 10.71 8.11 12.09
CA ARG A 11 11.67 9.01 11.42
C ARG A 11 13.10 8.86 11.96
N ILE A 12 13.29 8.30 13.16
CA ILE A 12 14.61 8.10 13.78
C ILE A 12 15.40 6.93 13.13
N GLN A 13 14.75 6.02 12.39
CA GLN A 13 15.39 4.91 11.63
C GLN A 13 15.70 5.25 10.15
N GLY A 14 15.51 6.50 9.72
CA GLY A 14 15.99 7.00 8.42
C GLY A 14 15.15 6.65 7.18
N THR A 15 14.20 5.71 7.25
CA THR A 15 13.29 5.42 6.11
C THR A 15 11.84 5.34 6.57
N PRO A 16 10.92 6.16 6.03
CA PRO A 16 9.50 6.08 6.37
C PRO A 16 8.94 4.72 5.92
N LEU A 17 8.29 4.00 6.84
CA LEU A 17 7.70 2.67 6.61
C LEU A 17 6.75 2.64 5.40
N PHE A 18 5.99 3.71 5.22
CA PHE A 18 5.10 3.95 4.09
C PHE A 18 5.51 5.26 3.40
N PRO A 19 6.44 5.20 2.41
CA PRO A 19 6.86 6.38 1.65
C PRO A 19 5.83 6.68 0.55
N GLY A 20 4.63 7.09 0.93
CA GLY A 20 3.58 7.48 -0.02
C GLY A 20 3.71 8.95 -0.44
N GLU A 21 3.55 9.20 -1.73
CA GLU A 21 3.67 10.55 -2.32
C GLU A 21 2.33 11.29 -2.39
N ASP A 22 1.24 10.54 -2.52
CA ASP A 22 -0.13 11.03 -2.43
C ASP A 22 -1.02 10.01 -1.71
N GLU A 23 -2.30 10.32 -1.51
CA GLU A 23 -3.22 9.43 -0.81
C GLU A 23 -3.33 8.04 -1.47
N GLY A 24 -3.27 7.99 -2.80
CA GLY A 24 -3.35 6.73 -3.55
C GLY A 24 -2.07 5.91 -3.44
N ASP A 25 -0.92 6.56 -3.49
CA ASP A 25 0.39 5.95 -3.34
C ASP A 25 0.68 5.51 -1.89
N GLN A 26 0.19 6.29 -0.90
CA GLN A 26 0.21 5.90 0.51
C GLN A 26 -0.63 4.64 0.73
N LEU A 27 -1.82 4.60 0.15
CA LEU A 27 -2.68 3.41 0.21
C LEU A 27 -2.05 2.23 -0.52
N ALA A 28 -1.39 2.44 -1.66
CA ALA A 28 -0.64 1.39 -2.37
C ALA A 28 0.48 0.83 -1.50
N CYS A 29 1.25 1.68 -0.79
CA CYS A 29 2.28 1.24 0.15
C CYS A 29 1.71 0.38 1.28
N ILE A 30 0.53 0.75 1.80
CA ILE A 30 -0.14 0.01 2.87
C ILE A 30 -0.63 -1.35 2.36
N ILE A 31 -1.27 -1.39 1.20
CA ILE A 31 -1.81 -2.62 0.60
C ILE A 31 -0.68 -3.57 0.16
N GLU A 32 0.42 -3.02 -0.35
CA GLU A 32 1.62 -3.79 -0.71
C GLU A 32 2.22 -4.52 0.50
N LEU A 33 2.16 -3.90 1.70
CA LEU A 33 2.70 -4.46 2.95
C LEU A 33 1.71 -5.34 3.72
N LEU A 34 0.47 -4.86 3.89
CA LEU A 34 -0.55 -5.49 4.74
C LEU A 34 -1.52 -6.38 3.95
N GLY A 35 -1.49 -6.31 2.62
CA GLY A 35 -2.45 -7.01 1.76
C GLY A 35 -3.75 -6.25 1.59
N MET A 36 -4.76 -6.94 1.05
CA MET A 36 -6.06 -6.35 0.78
C MET A 36 -6.84 -6.07 2.07
N PRO A 37 -7.41 -4.86 2.24
CA PRO A 37 -8.30 -4.60 3.37
C PRO A 37 -9.57 -5.45 3.26
N PRO A 38 -10.18 -5.84 4.39
CA PRO A 38 -11.40 -6.64 4.40
C PRO A 38 -12.58 -5.87 3.78
N GLN A 39 -13.46 -6.58 3.07
CA GLN A 39 -14.60 -5.98 2.35
C GLN A 39 -15.51 -5.13 3.24
N ARG A 40 -15.74 -5.56 4.49
CA ARG A 40 -16.54 -4.79 5.46
C ARG A 40 -15.99 -3.37 5.69
N LEU A 41 -14.67 -3.20 5.65
CA LEU A 41 -14.03 -1.90 5.79
C LEU A 41 -14.20 -1.08 4.49
N LEU A 42 -14.08 -1.72 3.33
CA LEU A 42 -14.32 -1.09 2.04
C LEU A 42 -15.77 -0.59 1.89
N ASP A 43 -16.75 -1.34 2.40
CA ASP A 43 -18.18 -0.98 2.34
C ASP A 43 -18.52 0.22 3.21
N GLN A 44 -17.82 0.41 4.33
CA GLN A 44 -17.99 1.55 5.23
C GLN A 44 -17.30 2.83 4.72
N CYS A 45 -16.34 2.68 3.80
CA CYS A 45 -15.54 3.80 3.31
C CYS A 45 -16.21 4.54 2.14
N LYS A 46 -16.48 5.85 2.34
CA LYS A 46 -17.12 6.72 1.32
C LYS A 46 -16.28 6.90 0.04
N ARG A 47 -14.95 6.82 0.14
CA ARG A 47 -14.00 7.04 -0.97
C ARG A 47 -13.47 5.75 -1.60
N THR A 48 -14.04 4.59 -1.27
CA THR A 48 -13.59 3.29 -1.80
C THR A 48 -13.58 3.25 -3.33
N ARG A 49 -14.61 3.82 -3.97
CA ARG A 49 -14.71 3.85 -5.45
C ARG A 49 -13.59 4.63 -6.14
N GLN A 50 -12.88 5.51 -5.42
CA GLN A 50 -11.76 6.27 -5.96
C GLN A 50 -10.49 5.40 -6.07
N PHE A 51 -10.31 4.47 -5.13
CA PHE A 51 -9.07 3.69 -5.00
C PHE A 51 -9.22 2.21 -5.35
N PHE A 52 -10.44 1.67 -5.28
CA PHE A 52 -10.76 0.27 -5.56
C PHE A 52 -11.73 0.16 -6.74
N SER A 53 -11.64 -0.95 -7.48
CA SER A 53 -12.56 -1.29 -8.56
C SER A 53 -13.87 -1.85 -7.99
N SER A 54 -15.00 -1.38 -8.51
CA SER A 54 -16.33 -1.81 -8.02
C SER A 54 -16.71 -3.23 -8.43
N THR A 55 -16.14 -3.77 -9.51
CA THR A 55 -16.47 -5.10 -10.05
C THR A 55 -15.71 -6.23 -9.37
N HIS A 56 -14.48 -5.97 -8.92
CA HIS A 56 -13.62 -7.03 -8.35
C HIS A 56 -13.06 -6.72 -6.96
N GLY A 57 -13.33 -5.53 -6.41
CA GLY A 57 -12.79 -5.10 -5.12
C GLY A 57 -11.27 -4.89 -5.10
N TYR A 58 -10.59 -5.04 -6.25
CA TYR A 58 -9.14 -4.89 -6.35
C TYR A 58 -8.68 -3.42 -6.36
N PRO A 59 -7.45 -3.12 -5.90
CA PRO A 59 -6.90 -1.78 -5.91
C PRO A 59 -6.66 -1.31 -7.34
N ARG A 60 -7.09 -0.09 -7.68
CA ARG A 60 -6.89 0.48 -9.03
C ARG A 60 -5.42 0.66 -9.38
N TYR A 61 -4.54 0.88 -8.40
CA TYR A 61 -3.10 1.08 -8.66
C TYR A 61 -2.43 -0.16 -9.27
N CYS A 62 -2.98 -1.36 -9.01
CA CYS A 62 -2.46 -2.62 -9.51
C CYS A 62 -3.44 -3.37 -10.41
N THR A 63 -4.57 -2.78 -10.80
CA THR A 63 -5.56 -3.43 -11.67
C THR A 63 -5.42 -2.92 -13.09
N THR A 64 -5.13 -3.81 -14.03
CA THR A 64 -5.06 -3.51 -15.47
C THR A 64 -6.03 -4.40 -16.23
N THR A 65 -6.59 -3.93 -17.33
CA THR A 65 -7.40 -4.76 -18.23
C THR A 65 -6.51 -5.42 -19.26
N ASP A 66 -6.62 -6.73 -19.42
CA ASP A 66 -5.94 -7.46 -20.49
C ASP A 66 -6.61 -7.20 -21.86
N SER A 67 -6.01 -7.68 -22.95
CA SER A 67 -6.57 -7.61 -24.31
C SER A 67 -7.96 -8.24 -24.43
N GLU A 68 -8.28 -9.20 -23.56
CA GLU A 68 -9.61 -9.84 -23.48
C GLU A 68 -10.61 -9.09 -22.56
N GLY A 69 -10.25 -7.91 -22.04
CA GLY A 69 -11.09 -7.14 -21.13
C GLY A 69 -11.19 -7.69 -19.71
N ARG A 70 -10.39 -8.71 -19.37
CA ARG A 70 -10.32 -9.28 -18.01
C ARG A 70 -9.46 -8.40 -17.10
N ALA A 71 -9.90 -8.20 -15.86
CA ALA A 71 -9.12 -7.50 -14.84
C ALA A 71 -7.98 -8.40 -14.34
N VAL A 72 -6.73 -8.02 -14.63
CA VAL A 72 -5.51 -8.69 -14.16
C VAL A 72 -4.72 -7.79 -13.23
N LEU A 73 -4.09 -8.39 -12.21
CA LEU A 73 -3.28 -7.65 -11.25
C LEU A 73 -1.84 -7.51 -11.76
N ARG A 74 -1.35 -6.28 -11.90
CA ARG A 74 0.03 -5.98 -12.30
C ARG A 74 0.63 -4.91 -11.37
N PRO A 75 1.95 -4.93 -11.11
CA PRO A 75 2.61 -3.88 -10.34
C PRO A 75 2.36 -2.49 -10.94
N GLY A 76 2.01 -1.53 -10.09
CA GLY A 76 1.82 -0.14 -10.46
C GLY A 76 3.11 0.67 -10.35
N LYS A 77 3.11 1.88 -10.90
CA LYS A 77 4.17 2.88 -10.66
C LYS A 77 3.56 4.13 -10.04
N SER A 78 4.22 4.66 -9.00
CA SER A 78 3.90 5.98 -8.47
C SER A 78 4.19 7.07 -9.49
N LYS A 79 3.68 8.29 -9.26
CA LYS A 79 3.96 9.49 -10.04
C LYS A 79 5.46 9.78 -10.20
N ARG A 80 6.29 9.49 -9.19
CA ARG A 80 7.76 9.65 -9.29
C ARG A 80 8.48 8.39 -9.76
N GLY A 81 7.76 7.43 -10.34
CA GLY A 81 8.31 6.23 -10.97
C GLY A 81 8.63 5.09 -10.00
N LYS A 82 8.31 5.23 -8.71
CA LYS A 82 8.53 4.15 -7.72
C LYS A 82 7.60 2.97 -7.99
N LEU A 83 8.16 1.78 -8.11
CA LEU A 83 7.39 0.56 -8.35
C LEU A 83 6.61 0.17 -7.08
N ARG A 84 5.33 -0.17 -7.25
CA ARG A 84 4.43 -0.70 -6.22
C ARG A 84 4.02 -2.10 -6.64
N GLY A 85 4.36 -3.08 -5.83
CA GLY A 85 4.03 -4.47 -6.05
C GLY A 85 2.55 -4.78 -5.81
N LEU A 86 2.24 -6.06 -5.96
CA LEU A 86 0.91 -6.60 -5.70
C LEU A 86 0.57 -6.52 -4.20
N PRO A 87 -0.72 -6.64 -3.83
CA PRO A 87 -1.12 -6.70 -2.44
C PRO A 87 -0.37 -7.81 -1.68
N GLY A 88 0.29 -7.46 -0.57
CA GLY A 88 1.08 -8.40 0.24
C GLY A 88 2.40 -8.87 -0.38
N SER A 89 2.85 -8.27 -1.49
CA SER A 89 4.11 -8.64 -2.14
C SER A 89 5.36 -8.13 -1.41
N ARG A 90 5.22 -7.17 -0.48
CA ARG A 90 6.32 -6.66 0.35
C ARG A 90 6.19 -7.20 1.76
N SER A 91 7.24 -7.86 2.24
CA SER A 91 7.29 -8.32 3.63
C SER A 91 7.63 -7.18 4.61
N LEU A 92 7.22 -7.33 5.87
CA LEU A 92 7.57 -6.39 6.95
C LEU A 92 9.11 -6.24 7.09
N GLN A 93 9.86 -7.32 6.91
CA GLN A 93 11.32 -7.33 6.97
C GLN A 93 11.93 -6.46 5.85
N GLN A 94 11.41 -6.55 4.62
CA GLN A 94 11.81 -5.68 3.51
C GLN A 94 11.32 -4.24 3.67
N ALA A 95 10.25 -4.01 4.44
CA ALA A 95 9.78 -2.68 4.76
C ALA A 95 10.65 -1.97 5.80
N LEU A 96 11.19 -2.75 6.74
CA LEU A 96 12.07 -2.31 7.81
C LEU A 96 13.56 -2.38 7.45
N ASN A 97 13.91 -2.56 6.16
CA ASN A 97 15.30 -2.62 5.68
C ASN A 97 16.19 -3.63 6.44
N GLY A 98 15.63 -4.74 6.93
CA GLY A 98 16.40 -5.71 7.69
C GLY A 98 16.92 -5.15 9.02
N CYS A 99 16.09 -4.39 9.75
CA CYS A 99 16.41 -3.98 11.10
C CYS A 99 16.52 -5.22 12.02
N GLU A 100 17.70 -5.82 12.07
CA GLU A 100 18.20 -6.64 13.17
C GLU A 100 18.51 -5.71 14.35
N ASP A 101 17.49 -5.08 14.94
CA ASP A 101 17.68 -4.53 16.29
C ASP A 101 17.69 -5.72 17.26
N VAL A 102 18.90 -6.25 17.47
CA VAL A 102 19.26 -7.03 18.65
C VAL A 102 19.20 -6.08 19.86
N ALA A 103 17.98 -5.81 20.31
CA ALA A 103 17.72 -5.12 21.56
C ALA A 103 16.53 -5.79 22.26
N PHE A 104 16.70 -7.07 22.56
CA PHE A 104 16.13 -7.70 23.75
C PHE A 104 17.18 -7.67 24.86
#